data_AF-D4DCX8-F1
#
_entry.id   AF-D4DCX8-F1
#
_cell.length_a   1.000
_cell.length_b   1.000
_cell.length_c   1.000
_cell.angle_alpha   90.00
_cell.angle_beta   90.00
_cell.angle_gamma   90.00
#
_symmetry.space_group_name_H-M   'P 1'
#
loop_
_entity.id
_entity.type
_entity.pdbx_description
1 polymer ?
#
loop_
_entity_poly.entity_id
_entity_poly.type
_entity_poly.pdbx_seq_one_letter_code
_entity_poly.pdbx_strand_id
1 'polypeptide(L)'
;MKQLISAKPARSKTRVPLPPERIHSKRKKNSSSLSEQRQKTWFSLRCFAPGRAAFFFFGVEMRLALALSLKENKPGVAGRKKAKRKKLEAAEIKKKKKNRATLHGRTDKPGDEDGLELGLPRVSLLTASFSNLSLQATRSFSTTLPTQRAATLPAEIPPYPYGPRRTFKQADSGLYGGATIIFGNKISKGRNKGKTRRIWKPNVRKEKIYSKALDEEIELKVTHGVLRTINKVGGLDEYLLGDKPARIKELGMFGWKLRWRVMTSLAMKEKFALERQQLGLQEPETFEQFLARHSESEKIEAATEHDLRRQQEAHEAATPLTAASMGEMNAPELRTNPA
;
A
#
# COMPACT_ATOMS: atom_id res chain seq x y z
N MET A 1 -62.38 -30.62 3.34
CA MET A 1 -62.71 -29.75 2.19
C MET A 1 -61.77 -28.55 2.18
N LYS A 2 -61.30 -28.16 0.98
CA LYS A 2 -60.30 -27.12 0.63
C LYS A 2 -58.83 -27.57 0.74
N GLN A 3 -58.29 -27.96 -0.42
CA GLN A 3 -56.87 -28.13 -0.68
C GLN A 3 -56.19 -26.77 -0.76
N LEU A 4 -55.02 -26.61 -0.12
CA LEU A 4 -54.13 -25.48 -0.31
C LEU A 4 -52.90 -25.95 -1.10
N ILE A 5 -52.79 -25.41 -2.30
CA ILE A 5 -51.74 -25.66 -3.28
C ILE A 5 -50.44 -25.04 -2.78
N SER A 6 -49.40 -25.86 -2.67
CA SER A 6 -48.02 -25.46 -2.38
C SER A 6 -47.47 -24.57 -3.51
N ALA A 7 -47.21 -23.30 -3.20
CA ALA A 7 -46.57 -22.36 -4.09
C ALA A 7 -45.03 -22.44 -3.97
N LYS A 8 -44.35 -22.75 -5.09
CA LYS A 8 -42.89 -22.63 -5.24
C LYS A 8 -42.44 -21.19 -4.93
N PRO A 9 -41.37 -20.97 -4.15
CA PRO A 9 -40.84 -19.63 -3.95
C PRO A 9 -40.18 -19.11 -5.23
N ALA A 10 -40.64 -17.94 -5.68
CA ALA A 10 -40.08 -17.20 -6.81
C ALA A 10 -38.64 -16.77 -6.52
N ARG A 11 -37.71 -17.23 -7.36
CA ARG A 11 -36.30 -16.83 -7.37
C ARG A 11 -36.22 -15.36 -7.82
N SER A 12 -36.14 -14.43 -6.88
CA SER A 12 -35.94 -13.01 -7.15
C SER A 12 -34.56 -12.78 -7.78
N LYS A 13 -34.53 -12.62 -9.11
CA LYS A 13 -33.36 -12.10 -9.83
C LYS A 13 -33.20 -10.63 -9.47
N THR A 14 -32.41 -10.32 -8.44
CA THR A 14 -31.86 -8.99 -8.25
C THR A 14 -30.91 -8.68 -9.42
N ARG A 15 -31.39 -7.87 -10.38
CA ARG A 15 -30.54 -7.27 -11.42
C ARG A 15 -29.55 -6.34 -10.72
N VAL A 16 -28.28 -6.73 -10.67
CA VAL A 16 -27.18 -5.80 -10.42
C VAL A 16 -27.19 -4.76 -11.56
N PRO A 17 -27.24 -3.45 -11.27
CA PRO A 17 -27.17 -2.44 -12.31
C PRO A 17 -25.77 -2.44 -12.96
N LEU A 18 -25.73 -2.65 -14.27
CA LEU A 18 -24.53 -2.54 -15.08
C LEU A 18 -24.03 -1.08 -15.08
N PRO A 19 -22.70 -0.84 -15.09
CA PRO A 19 -22.15 0.51 -15.23
C PRO A 19 -22.45 1.10 -16.61
N PRO A 20 -22.65 2.42 -16.75
CA PRO A 20 -23.00 3.04 -18.03
C PRO A 20 -21.86 2.91 -19.04
N GLU A 21 -22.21 2.43 -20.24
CA GLU A 21 -21.30 2.31 -21.37
C GLU A 21 -20.73 3.68 -21.78
N ARG A 22 -19.41 3.71 -21.97
CA ARG A 22 -18.66 4.90 -22.35
C ARG A 22 -18.83 5.18 -23.84
N ILE A 23 -19.84 5.97 -24.18
CA ILE A 23 -20.08 6.47 -25.55
C ILE A 23 -18.79 7.11 -26.10
N HIS A 24 -18.20 6.48 -27.11
CA HIS A 24 -17.08 7.01 -27.87
C HIS A 24 -17.60 7.97 -28.93
N SER A 25 -17.63 9.27 -28.63
CA SER A 25 -17.83 10.28 -29.68
C SER A 25 -16.54 10.46 -30.48
N LYS A 26 -16.49 9.84 -31.67
CA LYS A 26 -15.54 10.21 -32.72
C LYS A 26 -15.82 11.65 -33.15
N ARG A 27 -14.92 12.58 -32.84
CA ARG A 27 -14.90 13.90 -33.49
C ARG A 27 -13.66 13.98 -34.39
N LYS A 28 -13.84 13.57 -35.65
CA LYS A 28 -13.01 14.01 -36.78
C LYS A 28 -13.45 15.43 -37.13
N LYS A 29 -12.55 16.41 -37.12
CA LYS A 29 -12.52 17.52 -38.08
C LYS A 29 -11.07 17.94 -38.30
N ASN A 30 -10.77 18.13 -39.57
CA ASN A 30 -9.45 18.31 -40.17
C ASN A 30 -9.01 19.79 -40.14
N SER A 31 -7.68 19.96 -40.16
CA SER A 31 -6.85 20.94 -40.89
C SER A 31 -7.39 22.33 -41.27
N SER A 32 -6.61 23.36 -40.92
CA SER A 32 -6.09 24.48 -41.76
C SER A 32 -5.62 25.60 -40.82
N SER A 33 -4.32 25.92 -40.68
CA SER A 33 -3.45 26.73 -41.56
C SER A 33 -3.90 28.17 -41.77
N LEU A 34 -3.34 29.11 -41.00
CA LEU A 34 -3.15 30.55 -41.25
C LEU A 34 -2.41 31.08 -40.01
N SER A 35 -1.08 31.28 -40.00
CA SER A 35 -0.27 32.35 -40.61
C SER A 35 -0.74 33.78 -40.28
N GLU A 36 0.25 34.61 -39.97
CA GLU A 36 0.25 36.07 -39.75
C GLU A 36 -0.23 36.59 -38.37
N GLN A 37 0.61 37.10 -37.46
CA GLN A 37 1.58 38.22 -37.52
C GLN A 37 0.93 39.57 -37.25
N ARG A 38 1.18 40.11 -36.04
CA ARG A 38 1.22 41.55 -35.64
C ARG A 38 1.33 41.63 -34.11
N GLN A 39 2.51 41.88 -33.56
CA GLN A 39 3.07 43.20 -33.19
C GLN A 39 2.26 44.02 -32.17
N LYS A 40 2.83 44.10 -30.96
CA LYS A 40 3.18 45.31 -30.15
C LYS A 40 2.10 46.18 -29.47
N THR A 41 2.57 46.71 -28.33
CA THR A 41 2.18 47.90 -27.51
C THR A 41 0.96 47.78 -26.60
N TRP A 42 1.07 47.82 -25.25
CA TRP A 42 1.44 48.90 -24.29
C TRP A 42 0.43 50.06 -24.19
N PHE A 43 -0.24 50.16 -23.03
CA PHE A 43 -0.67 51.33 -22.22
C PHE A 43 -1.75 50.80 -21.23
N SER A 44 -1.52 50.68 -19.91
CA SER A 44 -1.42 51.71 -18.86
C SER A 44 -2.71 52.49 -18.57
N LEU A 45 -2.92 52.76 -17.27
CA LEU A 45 -3.95 53.57 -16.58
C LEU A 45 -5.32 52.88 -16.36
N ARG A 46 -6.02 52.97 -15.21
CA ARG A 46 -5.84 53.71 -13.95
C ARG A 46 -6.95 53.28 -12.95
N CYS A 47 -6.78 53.72 -11.70
CA CYS A 47 -7.79 54.03 -10.67
C CYS A 47 -8.10 52.90 -9.66
N PHE A 48 -7.69 52.96 -8.38
CA PHE A 48 -7.84 53.97 -7.30
C PHE A 48 -9.14 53.78 -6.51
N ALA A 49 -9.02 53.28 -5.28
CA ALA A 49 -9.73 53.81 -4.10
C ALA A 49 -9.15 53.19 -2.80
N PRO A 50 -8.66 54.03 -1.86
CA PRO A 50 -8.22 53.66 -0.51
C PRO A 50 -9.26 54.02 0.58
N GLY A 51 -9.10 53.43 1.78
CA GLY A 51 -9.41 54.12 3.04
C GLY A 51 -10.34 53.41 4.05
N ARG A 52 -9.77 53.01 5.20
CA ARG A 52 -10.16 53.37 6.58
C ARG A 52 -9.34 52.53 7.58
N ALA A 53 -8.38 53.16 8.27
CA ALA A 53 -8.49 53.78 9.61
C ALA A 53 -8.44 52.70 10.71
N ALA A 54 -7.29 52.49 11.37
CA ALA A 54 -6.72 53.26 12.50
C ALA A 54 -7.15 52.67 13.85
N PHE A 55 -6.28 52.84 14.85
CA PHE A 55 -6.35 52.42 16.26
C PHE A 55 -5.83 51.01 16.57
N PHE A 56 -4.59 50.94 17.06
CA PHE A 56 -4.27 50.63 18.45
C PHE A 56 -2.75 50.74 18.64
N PHE A 57 -2.29 51.93 19.04
CA PHE A 57 -0.94 52.17 19.56
C PHE A 57 -1.07 52.34 21.07
N PHE A 58 -0.86 51.26 21.82
CA PHE A 58 -0.63 51.32 23.26
C PHE A 58 0.13 50.05 23.69
N GLY A 59 1.28 50.22 24.34
CA GLY A 59 1.95 49.16 25.09
C GLY A 59 3.13 48.48 24.40
N VAL A 60 4.19 49.24 24.08
CA VAL A 60 5.55 48.69 23.93
C VAL A 60 6.35 49.08 25.16
N GLU A 61 6.21 48.31 26.23
CA GLU A 61 7.22 48.19 27.27
C GLU A 61 6.94 46.93 28.09
N MET A 62 8.00 46.30 28.60
CA MET A 62 8.01 45.05 29.38
C MET A 62 7.85 43.74 28.60
N ARG A 63 8.91 43.34 27.88
CA ARG A 63 9.50 42.00 28.02
C ARG A 63 10.92 41.93 27.46
N LEU A 64 11.76 42.80 28.01
CA LEU A 64 13.22 42.73 27.95
C LEU A 64 13.72 41.78 29.07
N ALA A 65 13.20 40.56 29.14
CA ALA A 65 13.65 39.55 30.12
C ALA A 65 13.11 38.13 29.83
N LEU A 66 13.37 37.58 28.64
CA LEU A 66 13.46 36.11 28.43
C LEU A 66 14.07 35.73 27.07
N ALA A 67 14.94 36.56 26.50
CA ALA A 67 15.58 36.31 25.20
C ALA A 67 17.08 35.99 25.31
N LEU A 68 17.52 35.48 26.47
CA LEU A 68 18.92 35.12 26.76
C LEU A 68 19.05 33.75 27.45
N SER A 69 18.34 32.71 27.00
CA SER A 69 18.59 31.36 27.54
C SER A 69 18.33 30.14 26.66
N LEU A 70 18.00 30.28 25.36
CA LEU A 70 17.86 29.11 24.47
C LEU A 70 18.33 29.41 23.03
N LYS A 71 19.59 29.84 22.90
CA LYS A 71 20.24 29.98 21.59
C LYS A 71 21.60 29.28 21.54
N GLU A 72 21.65 28.06 22.07
CA GLU A 72 22.81 27.18 21.93
C GLU A 72 22.38 25.83 21.37
N ASN A 73 22.31 25.76 20.03
CA ASN A 73 22.70 24.61 19.20
C ASN A 73 22.05 24.70 17.81
N LYS A 74 22.50 25.68 17.02
CA LYS A 74 22.54 25.54 15.57
C LYS A 74 24.00 25.70 15.15
N PRO A 75 24.58 24.80 14.34
CA PRO A 75 25.97 24.93 13.93
C PRO A 75 26.12 26.22 13.13
N GLY A 76 26.70 27.22 13.81
CA GLY A 76 26.97 28.54 13.26
C GLY A 76 27.89 28.46 12.04
N VAL A 77 27.97 29.57 11.32
CA VAL A 77 28.73 29.81 10.08
C VAL A 77 30.16 29.19 10.08
N ALA A 78 30.77 28.98 11.25
CA ALA A 78 32.02 28.25 11.45
C ALA A 78 32.00 26.79 10.95
N GLY A 79 30.89 26.05 11.10
CA GLY A 79 30.75 24.66 10.65
C GLY A 79 30.79 24.53 9.11
N ARG A 80 30.19 25.49 8.39
CA ARG A 80 30.23 25.55 6.92
C ARG A 80 31.64 25.86 6.39
N LYS A 81 32.43 26.68 7.09
CA LYS A 81 33.83 26.96 6.74
C LYS A 81 34.73 25.74 6.95
N LYS A 82 34.55 25.00 8.06
CA LYS A 82 35.28 23.73 8.32
C LYS A 82 34.94 22.65 7.27
N ALA A 83 33.68 22.53 6.87
CA ALA A 83 33.26 21.58 5.82
C ALA A 83 33.83 21.94 4.43
N LYS A 84 33.89 23.23 4.07
CA LYS A 84 34.53 23.68 2.82
C LYS A 84 36.04 23.42 2.81
N ARG A 85 36.74 23.68 3.92
CA ARG A 85 38.19 23.41 4.06
C ARG A 85 38.51 21.91 3.91
N LYS A 86 37.78 21.02 4.59
CA LYS A 86 37.96 19.55 4.42
C LYS A 86 37.72 19.08 2.98
N LYS A 87 36.78 19.71 2.26
CA LYS A 87 36.49 19.35 0.86
C LYS A 87 37.61 19.80 -0.10
N LEU A 88 38.23 20.95 0.16
CA LEU A 88 39.38 21.45 -0.61
C LEU A 88 40.63 20.61 -0.34
N GLU A 89 40.90 20.28 0.93
CA GLU A 89 42.02 19.43 1.34
C GLU A 89 41.93 18.01 0.74
N ALA A 90 40.72 17.41 0.73
CA ALA A 90 40.49 16.12 0.08
C ALA A 90 40.70 16.17 -1.45
N ALA A 91 40.39 17.30 -2.10
CA ALA A 91 40.63 17.48 -3.53
C ALA A 91 42.14 17.61 -3.83
N GLU A 92 42.89 18.27 -2.95
CA GLU A 92 44.34 18.47 -3.08
C GLU A 92 45.11 17.16 -2.87
N ILE A 93 44.73 16.34 -1.89
CA ILE A 93 45.27 14.99 -1.69
C ILE A 93 45.03 14.11 -2.93
N LYS A 94 43.86 14.23 -3.56
CA LYS A 94 43.52 13.47 -4.78
C LYS A 94 44.35 13.90 -5.99
N LYS A 95 44.65 15.21 -6.10
CA LYS A 95 45.53 15.77 -7.14
C LYS A 95 46.99 15.33 -6.93
N LYS A 96 47.48 15.33 -5.69
CA LYS A 96 48.83 14.86 -5.32
C LYS A 96 49.02 13.35 -5.58
N LYS A 97 47.99 12.53 -5.33
CA LYS A 97 48.00 11.09 -5.64
C LYS A 97 48.04 10.82 -7.15
N LYS A 98 47.32 11.61 -7.95
CA LYS A 98 47.32 11.50 -9.42
C LYS A 98 48.69 11.85 -10.02
N ASN A 99 49.34 12.89 -9.51
CA ASN A 99 50.67 13.29 -9.96
C ASN A 99 51.79 12.34 -9.51
N ARG A 100 51.61 11.64 -8.36
CA ARG A 100 52.55 10.61 -7.89
C ARG A 100 52.48 9.32 -8.72
N ALA A 101 51.31 9.01 -9.29
CA ALA A 101 51.12 7.86 -10.18
C ALA A 101 51.79 8.05 -11.56
N THR A 102 52.09 9.28 -11.98
CA THR A 102 52.76 9.59 -13.24
C THR A 102 54.30 9.61 -13.17
N LEU A 103 54.90 9.33 -12.00
CA LEU A 103 56.36 9.42 -11.78
C LEU A 103 57.08 8.08 -11.55
N HIS A 104 56.40 6.94 -11.68
CA HIS A 104 57.02 5.60 -11.49
C HIS A 104 56.79 4.69 -12.71
N GLY A 105 57.40 5.05 -13.84
CA GLY A 105 57.31 4.26 -15.06
C GLY A 105 58.41 4.60 -16.05
N ARG A 106 59.67 4.32 -15.68
CA ARG A 106 60.80 4.07 -16.59
C ARG A 106 61.96 3.57 -15.74
N THR A 107 62.11 2.25 -15.68
CA THR A 107 63.37 1.60 -15.32
C THR A 107 63.91 1.04 -16.61
N ASP A 108 65.00 1.64 -17.09
CA ASP A 108 65.79 1.13 -18.20
C ASP A 108 66.40 -0.23 -17.78
N LYS A 109 66.38 -1.20 -18.68
CA LYS A 109 67.19 -2.42 -18.56
C LYS A 109 68.23 -2.44 -19.69
N PRO A 110 69.47 -2.86 -19.40
CA PRO A 110 70.53 -2.95 -20.39
C PRO A 110 70.36 -4.22 -21.24
N GLY A 111 70.86 -4.15 -22.48
CA GLY A 111 71.01 -5.31 -23.34
C GLY A 111 72.27 -6.11 -23.00
N ASP A 112 72.27 -7.38 -23.37
CA ASP A 112 73.46 -8.16 -23.75
C ASP A 112 73.00 -9.32 -24.67
N GLU A 113 73.93 -9.70 -25.54
CA GLU A 113 73.87 -10.45 -26.80
C GLU A 113 73.59 -11.98 -26.70
N ASP A 114 73.06 -12.52 -27.81
CA ASP A 114 73.27 -13.82 -28.48
C ASP A 114 73.66 -15.12 -27.73
N GLY A 115 72.92 -16.21 -28.02
CA GLY A 115 73.34 -17.59 -27.70
C GLY A 115 72.32 -18.70 -27.99
N LEU A 116 72.68 -19.58 -28.93
CA LEU A 116 72.06 -20.78 -29.53
C LEU A 116 71.40 -21.86 -28.62
N GLU A 117 70.43 -22.57 -29.23
CA GLU A 117 69.93 -23.97 -29.05
C GLU A 117 69.81 -24.60 -27.63
N LEU A 118 68.70 -25.21 -27.20
CA LEU A 118 68.18 -26.52 -27.61
C LEU A 118 66.76 -26.74 -27.06
N GLY A 119 65.96 -27.57 -27.74
CA GLY A 119 64.51 -27.72 -27.55
C GLY A 119 64.03 -28.41 -26.27
N LEU A 120 62.86 -27.96 -25.80
CA LEU A 120 61.93 -28.69 -24.94
C LEU A 120 60.49 -28.40 -25.41
N PRO A 121 59.56 -29.39 -25.34
CA PRO A 121 58.26 -29.28 -25.99
C PRO A 121 57.38 -28.22 -25.32
N ARG A 122 56.96 -27.24 -26.12
CA ARG A 122 55.89 -26.30 -25.77
C ARG A 122 54.58 -27.06 -25.60
N VAL A 123 54.29 -27.49 -24.38
CA VAL A 123 52.94 -27.90 -23.99
C VAL A 123 52.00 -26.70 -24.21
N SER A 124 51.03 -26.89 -25.09
CA SER A 124 50.09 -25.88 -25.56
C SER A 124 49.32 -25.22 -24.40
N LEU A 125 49.23 -23.89 -24.42
CA LEU A 125 48.44 -23.04 -23.51
C LEU A 125 46.94 -23.38 -23.43
N LEU A 126 46.44 -24.29 -24.27
CA LEU A 126 45.05 -24.74 -24.28
C LEU A 126 44.73 -25.84 -23.25
N THR A 127 45.73 -26.51 -22.67
CA THR A 127 45.50 -27.65 -21.75
C THR A 127 45.49 -27.22 -20.27
N ALA A 128 46.09 -26.08 -19.93
CA ALA A 128 46.14 -25.58 -18.55
C ALA A 128 44.83 -24.92 -18.06
N SER A 129 43.89 -24.64 -18.96
CA SER A 129 42.61 -24.00 -18.63
C SER A 129 41.51 -24.96 -18.15
N PHE A 130 41.75 -26.28 -18.17
CA PHE A 130 40.71 -27.28 -17.85
C PHE A 130 40.88 -27.96 -16.48
N SER A 131 41.98 -27.75 -15.76
CA SER A 131 42.24 -28.38 -14.45
C SER A 131 41.49 -27.74 -13.28
N ASN A 132 40.91 -26.55 -13.46
CA ASN A 132 40.13 -25.85 -12.41
C ASN A 132 38.60 -26.00 -12.57
N LEU A 133 38.13 -26.82 -13.50
CA LEU A 133 36.72 -27.19 -13.62
C LEU A 133 36.46 -28.43 -12.76
N SER A 134 36.26 -28.23 -11.45
CA SER A 134 35.73 -29.29 -10.59
C SER A 134 34.33 -29.68 -11.10
N LEU A 135 34.21 -30.90 -11.64
CA LEU A 135 32.93 -31.52 -12.05
C LEU A 135 32.08 -31.96 -10.85
N GLN A 136 32.48 -31.63 -9.63
CA GLN A 136 31.65 -31.89 -8.46
C GLN A 136 30.48 -30.91 -8.45
N ALA A 137 29.28 -31.44 -8.70
CA ALA A 137 28.02 -30.71 -8.58
C ALA A 137 27.79 -30.31 -7.11
N THR A 138 28.34 -29.17 -6.69
CA THR A 138 28.24 -28.65 -5.31
C THR A 138 26.84 -28.16 -4.93
N ARG A 139 25.85 -28.28 -5.82
CA ARG A 139 24.44 -27.99 -5.51
C ARG A 139 23.54 -29.08 -6.06
N SER A 140 23.02 -29.92 -5.17
CA SER A 140 21.83 -30.72 -5.40
C SER A 140 20.70 -29.78 -5.86
N PHE A 141 20.11 -30.07 -7.01
CA PHE A 141 18.99 -29.29 -7.56
C PHE A 141 17.78 -29.47 -6.62
N SER A 142 17.55 -28.49 -5.72
CA SER A 142 16.39 -28.53 -4.82
C SER A 142 15.12 -28.33 -5.63
N THR A 143 14.25 -29.35 -5.68
CA THR A 143 12.96 -29.29 -6.39
C THR A 143 11.89 -28.53 -5.59
N THR A 144 12.19 -28.16 -4.35
CA THR A 144 11.25 -27.40 -3.51
C THR A 144 11.14 -25.96 -3.99
N LEU A 145 9.93 -25.55 -4.37
CA LEU A 145 9.65 -24.15 -4.71
C LEU A 145 9.99 -23.27 -3.50
N PRO A 146 10.70 -22.14 -3.69
CA PRO A 146 11.00 -21.25 -2.59
C PRO A 146 9.71 -20.71 -1.99
N THR A 147 9.47 -20.96 -0.70
CA THR A 147 8.29 -20.47 0.02
C THR A 147 8.26 -18.95 -0.02
N GLN A 148 7.36 -18.40 -0.84
CA GLN A 148 7.20 -16.96 -0.94
C GLN A 148 6.46 -16.44 0.30
N ARG A 149 7.18 -15.86 1.26
CA ARG A 149 6.57 -15.24 2.44
C ARG A 149 5.61 -14.10 2.03
N ALA A 150 4.36 -14.20 2.47
CA ALA A 150 3.39 -13.12 2.43
C ALA A 150 3.44 -12.35 3.76
N ALA A 151 3.09 -11.07 3.75
CA ALA A 151 2.97 -10.31 4.99
C ALA A 151 1.70 -10.77 5.72
N THR A 152 1.87 -11.26 6.95
CA THR A 152 0.78 -11.71 7.82
C THR A 152 0.68 -10.78 9.02
N LEU A 153 -0.55 -10.44 9.42
CA LEU A 153 -0.81 -9.67 10.62
C LEU A 153 -0.78 -10.57 11.86
N PRO A 154 -0.45 -10.03 13.05
CA PRO A 154 -0.69 -10.72 14.31
C PRO A 154 -2.17 -11.10 14.47
N ALA A 155 -2.44 -12.22 15.16
CA ALA A 155 -3.79 -12.75 15.34
C ALA A 155 -4.75 -11.80 16.07
N GLU A 156 -4.22 -10.94 16.94
CA GLU A 156 -4.99 -9.92 17.68
C GLU A 156 -5.60 -8.85 16.75
N ILE A 157 -4.95 -8.60 15.61
CA ILE A 157 -5.36 -7.53 14.70
C ILE A 157 -6.39 -8.09 13.71
N PRO A 158 -7.53 -7.41 13.50
CA PRO A 158 -8.53 -7.87 12.54
C PRO A 158 -7.92 -8.02 11.14
N PRO A 159 -8.37 -9.01 10.35
CA PRO A 159 -7.84 -9.23 9.02
C PRO A 159 -8.10 -8.00 8.13
N TYR A 160 -7.09 -7.60 7.38
CA TYR A 160 -7.21 -6.46 6.47
C TYR A 160 -8.17 -6.80 5.32
N PRO A 161 -9.20 -5.97 5.02
CA PRO A 161 -10.27 -6.31 4.08
C PRO A 161 -9.82 -6.65 2.66
N TYR A 162 -8.69 -6.09 2.20
CA TYR A 162 -8.17 -6.33 0.84
C TYR A 162 -7.03 -7.35 0.77
N GLY A 163 -6.61 -7.92 1.92
CA GLY A 163 -5.51 -8.87 1.99
C GLY A 163 -4.12 -8.29 1.62
N PRO A 164 -3.06 -9.13 1.69
CA PRO A 164 -1.70 -8.71 1.34
C PRO A 164 -1.53 -8.50 -0.17
N ARG A 165 -0.59 -7.64 -0.57
CA ARG A 165 -0.38 -7.33 -1.99
C ARG A 165 0.29 -8.51 -2.68
N ARG A 166 -0.30 -8.97 -3.80
CA ARG A 166 0.28 -10.06 -4.61
C ARG A 166 1.57 -9.63 -5.31
N THR A 167 1.58 -8.42 -5.84
CA THR A 167 2.72 -7.81 -6.55
C THR A 167 3.36 -6.72 -5.70
N PHE A 168 4.67 -6.51 -5.85
CA PHE A 168 5.42 -5.49 -5.13
C PHE A 168 5.23 -5.56 -3.60
N LYS A 169 5.49 -6.75 -3.03
CA LYS A 169 5.36 -7.08 -1.59
C LYS A 169 6.10 -6.14 -0.65
N GLN A 170 7.15 -5.46 -1.14
CA GLN A 170 7.84 -4.41 -0.38
C GLN A 170 6.89 -3.33 0.15
N ALA A 171 5.81 -3.03 -0.60
CA ALA A 171 4.82 -2.03 -0.22
C ALA A 171 4.06 -2.39 1.07
N ASP A 172 3.94 -3.67 1.42
CA ASP A 172 3.26 -4.12 2.64
C ASP A 172 4.04 -3.81 3.92
N SER A 173 5.30 -3.37 3.80
CA SER A 173 6.16 -2.99 4.93
C SER A 173 6.16 -1.49 5.28
N GLY A 174 5.34 -0.66 4.61
CA GLY A 174 5.30 0.78 4.84
C GLY A 174 4.09 1.47 4.21
N LEU A 175 4.10 2.80 4.16
CA LEU A 175 3.01 3.59 3.59
C LEU A 175 3.35 4.03 2.16
N TYR A 176 2.80 3.30 1.19
CA TYR A 176 3.05 3.53 -0.24
C TYR A 176 1.93 4.27 -0.97
N GLY A 177 0.74 4.40 -0.39
CA GLY A 177 -0.36 5.16 -1.00
C GLY A 177 -0.83 4.56 -2.32
N GLY A 178 -0.78 3.23 -2.45
CA GLY A 178 -1.06 2.52 -3.70
C GLY A 178 0.04 2.60 -4.77
N ALA A 179 1.12 3.34 -4.53
CA ALA A 179 2.23 3.43 -5.48
C ALA A 179 2.92 2.07 -5.67
N THR A 180 2.96 1.63 -6.92
CA THR A 180 3.53 0.34 -7.33
C THR A 180 4.61 0.57 -8.38
N ILE A 181 5.48 -0.42 -8.58
CA ILE A 181 6.43 -0.41 -9.69
C ILE A 181 5.65 -0.45 -11.01
N ILE A 182 6.00 0.45 -11.93
CA ILE A 182 5.43 0.47 -13.28
C ILE A 182 6.47 -0.07 -14.26
N PHE A 183 6.02 -0.90 -15.19
CA PHE A 183 6.83 -1.45 -16.27
C PHE A 183 6.44 -0.82 -17.61
N GLY A 184 7.41 -0.64 -18.49
CA GLY A 184 7.15 -0.20 -19.85
C GLY A 184 8.39 -0.22 -20.71
N ASN A 185 8.35 0.46 -21.85
CA ASN A 185 9.41 0.41 -22.85
C ASN A 185 9.96 1.81 -23.12
N LYS A 186 11.28 1.90 -23.31
CA LYS A 186 11.93 3.03 -23.98
C LYS A 186 11.92 2.74 -25.48
N ILE A 187 11.43 3.67 -26.29
CA ILE A 187 11.41 3.58 -27.75
C ILE A 187 12.61 4.38 -28.28
N SER A 188 13.42 3.79 -29.15
CA SER A 188 14.50 4.51 -29.83
C SER A 188 13.93 5.53 -30.81
N LYS A 189 14.55 6.71 -30.89
CA LYS A 189 14.16 7.78 -31.82
C LYS A 189 14.71 7.59 -33.24
N GLY A 190 15.54 6.55 -33.46
CA GLY A 190 16.17 6.28 -34.75
C GLY A 190 15.24 5.60 -35.76
N ARG A 191 15.76 5.36 -36.98
CA ARG A 191 15.05 4.70 -38.09
C ARG A 191 14.45 3.35 -37.68
N ASN A 192 15.20 2.59 -36.88
CA ASN A 192 14.72 1.35 -36.28
C ASN A 192 14.07 1.66 -34.93
N LYS A 193 12.76 1.40 -34.82
CA LYS A 193 11.93 1.61 -33.60
C LYS A 193 12.15 0.48 -32.57
N GLY A 194 13.40 0.25 -32.17
CA GLY A 194 13.76 -0.70 -31.13
C GLY A 194 13.09 -0.37 -29.78
N LYS A 195 12.63 -1.41 -29.08
CA LYS A 195 11.98 -1.32 -27.77
C LYS A 195 12.87 -1.93 -26.69
N THR A 196 13.25 -1.13 -25.70
CA THR A 196 14.02 -1.60 -24.53
C THR A 196 13.14 -1.57 -23.28
N ARG A 197 13.10 -2.64 -22.49
CA ARG A 197 12.34 -2.68 -21.23
C ARG A 197 12.91 -1.67 -20.22
N ARG A 198 12.04 -0.99 -19.49
CA ARG A 198 12.41 -0.09 -18.39
C ARG A 198 11.42 -0.23 -17.22
N ILE A 199 11.88 0.23 -16.07
CA ILE A 199 11.16 0.12 -14.80
C ILE A 199 11.12 1.50 -14.15
N TRP A 200 9.96 1.92 -13.67
CA TRP A 200 9.81 3.11 -12.82
C TRP A 200 9.48 2.67 -11.40
N LYS A 201 10.37 3.03 -10.47
CA LYS A 201 10.20 2.76 -9.05
C LYS A 201 9.61 3.98 -8.33
N PRO A 202 8.77 3.78 -7.30
CA PRO A 202 8.32 4.88 -6.46
C PRO A 202 9.49 5.48 -5.65
N ASN A 203 9.41 6.78 -5.35
CA ASN A 203 10.38 7.47 -4.49
C ASN A 203 10.06 7.18 -3.02
N VAL A 204 10.71 6.16 -2.47
CA VAL A 204 10.53 5.69 -1.08
C VAL A 204 11.65 6.24 -0.21
N ARG A 205 11.29 6.80 0.94
CA ARG A 205 12.22 7.28 1.98
C ARG A 205 11.86 6.66 3.33
N LYS A 206 12.82 6.63 4.24
CA LYS A 206 12.56 6.37 5.66
C LYS A 206 12.47 7.73 6.34
N GLU A 207 11.34 8.02 6.96
CA GLU A 207 11.11 9.30 7.63
C GLU A 207 10.48 9.04 8.99
N LYS A 208 10.79 9.92 9.95
CA LYS A 208 10.19 9.94 11.28
C LYS A 208 8.99 10.87 11.24
N ILE A 209 7.82 10.34 11.58
CA ILE A 209 6.57 11.09 11.58
C ILE A 209 5.95 10.97 12.96
N TYR A 210 5.63 12.10 13.57
CA TYR A 210 5.00 12.16 14.88
C TYR A 210 3.51 11.77 14.82
N SER A 211 3.09 10.89 15.72
CA SER A 211 1.69 10.52 15.95
C SER A 211 1.21 11.18 17.23
N LYS A 212 0.11 11.95 17.15
CA LYS A 212 -0.47 12.66 18.29
C LYS A 212 -1.15 11.69 19.25
N ALA A 213 -1.80 10.67 18.70
CA ALA A 213 -2.56 9.68 19.46
C ALA A 213 -1.67 8.73 20.29
N LEU A 214 -0.42 8.53 19.85
CA LEU A 214 0.55 7.66 20.52
C LEU A 214 1.63 8.45 21.28
N ASP A 215 1.70 9.77 21.07
CA ASP A 215 2.75 10.65 21.59
C ASP A 215 4.19 10.15 21.27
N GLU A 216 4.35 9.59 20.06
CA GLU A 216 5.59 8.95 19.62
C GLU A 216 5.97 9.37 18.20
N GLU A 217 7.28 9.50 17.94
CA GLU A 217 7.82 9.60 16.58
C GLU A 217 8.05 8.22 15.97
N ILE A 218 7.31 7.91 14.90
CA ILE A 218 7.36 6.61 14.24
C ILE A 218 8.26 6.71 13.02
N GLU A 219 9.32 5.91 12.98
CA GLU A 219 10.14 5.75 11.76
C GLU A 219 9.51 4.71 10.84
N LEU A 220 9.09 5.12 9.64
CA LEU A 220 8.52 4.20 8.66
C LEU A 220 8.96 4.52 7.23
N LYS A 221 8.77 3.54 6.34
CA LYS A 221 9.01 3.71 4.90
C LYS A 221 7.80 4.42 4.29
N VAL A 222 8.02 5.57 3.68
CA VAL A 222 6.96 6.42 3.12
C VAL A 222 7.32 6.85 1.71
N THR A 223 6.32 6.94 0.83
CA THR A 223 6.49 7.59 -0.47
C THR A 223 6.23 9.10 -0.38
N HIS A 224 6.88 9.88 -1.23
CA HIS A 224 6.70 11.34 -1.23
C HIS A 224 5.23 11.78 -1.47
N GLY A 225 4.45 10.99 -2.23
CA GLY A 225 3.02 11.26 -2.43
C GLY A 225 2.21 11.12 -1.14
N VAL A 226 2.55 10.14 -0.31
CA VAL A 226 1.91 9.93 1.00
C VAL A 226 2.29 11.05 1.97
N LEU A 227 3.57 11.44 2.04
CA LEU A 227 4.01 12.57 2.89
C LEU A 227 3.25 13.86 2.58
N ARG A 228 3.09 14.17 1.30
CA ARG A 228 2.28 15.33 0.88
C ARG A 228 0.82 15.20 1.33
N THR A 229 0.28 13.99 1.33
CA THR A 229 -1.10 13.73 1.75
C THR A 229 -1.25 13.84 3.27
N ILE A 230 -0.29 13.32 4.05
CA ILE A 230 -0.21 13.47 5.50
C ILE A 230 -0.22 14.96 5.88
N ASN A 231 0.64 15.75 5.25
CA ASN A 231 0.69 17.20 5.46
C ASN A 231 -0.61 17.90 5.05
N LYS A 232 -1.31 17.40 4.03
CA LYS A 232 -2.58 17.96 3.57
C LYS A 232 -3.74 17.67 4.54
N VAL A 233 -3.76 16.49 5.15
CA VAL A 233 -4.84 16.11 6.10
C VAL A 233 -4.59 16.61 7.53
N GLY A 234 -3.37 17.02 7.86
CA GLY A 234 -3.03 17.63 9.15
C GLY A 234 -2.32 16.71 10.13
N GLY A 235 -1.86 15.53 9.69
CA GLY A 235 -1.10 14.59 10.52
C GLY A 235 -1.16 13.14 10.04
N LEU A 236 -0.42 12.28 10.75
CA LEU A 236 -0.35 10.84 10.46
C LEU A 236 -1.65 10.14 10.86
N ASP A 237 -2.20 10.49 12.00
CA ASP A 237 -3.36 9.82 12.57
C ASP A 237 -4.61 10.10 11.73
N GLU A 238 -4.79 11.34 11.29
CA GLU A 238 -5.86 11.75 10.37
C GLU A 238 -5.73 11.05 9.00
N TYR A 239 -4.50 10.75 8.56
CA TYR A 239 -4.27 9.98 7.35
C TYR A 239 -4.73 8.52 7.49
N LEU A 240 -4.45 7.88 8.64
CA LEU A 240 -4.78 6.48 8.91
C LEU A 240 -6.28 6.26 9.18
N LEU A 241 -6.90 7.21 9.87
CA LEU A 241 -8.32 7.19 10.23
C LEU A 241 -9.25 7.56 9.07
N GLY A 242 -8.72 7.86 7.87
CA GLY A 242 -9.57 8.16 6.71
C GLY A 242 -10.49 6.98 6.34
N ASP A 243 -11.81 7.24 6.30
CA ASP A 243 -12.83 6.21 6.09
C ASP A 243 -13.11 5.88 4.62
N LYS A 244 -12.61 6.71 3.70
CA LYS A 244 -12.82 6.49 2.27
C LYS A 244 -12.28 5.11 1.87
N PRO A 245 -13.01 4.33 1.07
CA PRO A 245 -12.57 2.98 0.69
C PRO A 245 -11.24 3.01 -0.10
N ALA A 246 -11.01 4.07 -0.88
CA ALA A 246 -9.73 4.31 -1.53
C ALA A 246 -8.58 4.46 -0.53
N ARG A 247 -8.81 5.17 0.59
CA ARG A 247 -7.81 5.34 1.65
C ARG A 247 -7.49 4.01 2.32
N ILE A 248 -8.51 3.22 2.64
CA ILE A 248 -8.30 1.88 3.23
C ILE A 248 -7.45 1.00 2.30
N LYS A 249 -7.66 1.02 0.98
CA LYS A 249 -6.82 0.33 -0.02
C LYS A 249 -5.38 0.85 -0.08
N GLU A 250 -5.17 2.14 0.16
CA GLU A 250 -3.87 2.81 0.15
C GLU A 250 -2.98 2.46 1.35
N LEU A 251 -3.59 2.20 2.53
CA LEU A 251 -2.89 1.84 3.78
C LEU A 251 -2.03 0.59 3.62
N GLY A 252 -2.59 -0.46 2.98
CA GLY A 252 -1.97 -1.79 2.93
C GLY A 252 -1.83 -2.43 4.32
N MET A 253 -1.07 -3.52 4.38
CA MET A 253 -0.97 -4.34 5.60
C MET A 253 -0.33 -3.59 6.78
N PHE A 254 0.81 -2.94 6.55
CA PHE A 254 1.47 -2.12 7.57
C PHE A 254 0.60 -0.94 8.03
N GLY A 255 -0.04 -0.23 7.10
CA GLY A 255 -0.93 0.88 7.44
C GLY A 255 -2.13 0.43 8.26
N TRP A 256 -2.69 -0.76 7.98
CA TRP A 256 -3.77 -1.36 8.74
C TRP A 256 -3.36 -1.70 10.18
N LYS A 257 -2.18 -2.32 10.36
CA LYS A 257 -1.58 -2.54 11.68
C LYS A 257 -1.42 -1.24 12.46
N LEU A 258 -0.93 -0.19 11.79
CA LEU A 258 -0.71 1.10 12.42
C LEU A 258 -2.03 1.80 12.78
N ARG A 259 -3.03 1.73 11.90
CA ARG A 259 -4.39 2.23 12.17
C ARG A 259 -4.99 1.57 13.41
N TRP A 260 -4.88 0.24 13.51
CA TRP A 260 -5.33 -0.49 14.70
C TRP A 260 -4.60 -0.03 15.96
N ARG A 261 -3.26 0.10 15.92
CA ARG A 261 -2.47 0.62 17.06
C ARG A 261 -2.95 2.01 17.50
N VAL A 262 -3.22 2.90 16.57
CA VAL A 262 -3.74 4.25 16.84
C VAL A 262 -5.16 4.19 17.42
N MET A 263 -6.05 3.34 16.90
CA MET A 263 -7.41 3.18 17.43
C MET A 263 -7.45 2.59 18.84
N THR A 264 -6.48 1.75 19.20
CA THR A 264 -6.40 1.13 20.53
C THR A 264 -5.89 2.09 21.61
N SER A 265 -5.25 3.21 21.23
CA SER A 265 -4.69 4.16 22.19
C SER A 265 -5.77 4.86 23.03
N LEU A 266 -5.42 5.23 24.26
CA LEU A 266 -6.34 5.87 25.20
C LEU A 266 -6.87 7.20 24.65
N ALA A 267 -5.98 8.04 24.14
CA ALA A 267 -6.34 9.34 23.56
C ALA A 267 -7.36 9.22 22.41
N MET A 268 -7.28 8.18 21.58
CA MET A 268 -8.28 7.95 20.52
C MET A 268 -9.58 7.36 21.05
N LYS A 269 -9.53 6.44 22.01
CA LYS A 269 -10.73 5.88 22.64
C LYS A 269 -11.58 6.98 23.29
N GLU A 270 -10.95 7.88 24.03
CA GLU A 270 -11.60 9.05 24.64
C GLU A 270 -12.21 9.96 23.57
N LYS A 271 -11.45 10.28 22.51
CA LYS A 271 -11.96 11.09 21.39
C LYS A 271 -13.19 10.47 20.74
N PHE A 272 -13.18 9.16 20.50
CA PHE A 272 -14.33 8.47 19.90
C PHE A 272 -15.52 8.36 20.86
N ALA A 273 -15.30 8.26 22.16
CA ALA A 273 -16.39 8.31 23.15
C ALA A 273 -17.11 9.66 23.09
N LEU A 274 -16.35 10.76 23.08
CA LEU A 274 -16.90 12.11 22.94
C LEU A 274 -17.64 12.30 21.61
N GLU A 275 -17.06 11.83 20.50
CA GLU A 275 -17.69 11.90 19.18
C GLU A 275 -19.02 11.11 19.13
N ARG A 276 -19.10 9.94 19.76
CA ARG A 276 -20.36 9.19 19.87
C ARG A 276 -21.41 9.94 20.69
N GLN A 277 -21.02 10.51 21.83
CA GLN A 277 -21.93 11.31 22.66
C GLN A 277 -22.48 12.50 21.88
N GLN A 278 -21.62 13.19 21.11
CA GLN A 278 -22.03 14.30 20.23
C GLN A 278 -23.01 13.86 19.13
N LEU A 279 -22.84 12.64 18.61
CA LEU A 279 -23.74 12.05 17.61
C LEU A 279 -24.99 11.39 18.22
N GLY A 280 -25.10 11.31 19.55
CA GLY A 280 -26.20 10.64 20.25
C GLY A 280 -26.21 9.12 20.10
N LEU A 281 -25.06 8.50 19.79
CA LEU A 281 -24.93 7.05 19.72
C LEU A 281 -24.80 6.46 21.13
N GLN A 282 -25.44 5.31 21.35
CA GLN A 282 -25.28 4.53 22.58
C GLN A 282 -23.84 4.06 22.74
N GLU A 283 -23.39 3.94 23.99
CA GLU A 283 -22.07 3.40 24.29
C GLU A 283 -21.99 1.92 23.90
N PRO A 284 -20.82 1.45 23.41
CA PRO A 284 -20.66 0.05 23.10
C PRO A 284 -20.79 -0.78 24.39
N GLU A 285 -21.56 -1.85 24.31
CA GLU A 285 -21.71 -2.81 25.41
C GLU A 285 -20.34 -3.37 25.79
N THR A 286 -20.14 -3.62 27.09
CA THR A 286 -18.92 -4.28 27.54
C THR A 286 -18.89 -5.71 27.01
N PHE A 287 -17.68 -6.27 26.85
CA PHE A 287 -17.53 -7.64 26.37
C PHE A 287 -18.27 -8.65 27.28
N GLU A 288 -18.32 -8.40 28.59
CA GLU A 288 -19.06 -9.21 29.56
C GLU A 288 -20.57 -9.15 29.32
N GLN A 289 -21.13 -7.95 29.08
CA GLN A 289 -22.54 -7.79 28.74
C GLN A 289 -22.89 -8.51 27.42
N PHE A 290 -22.01 -8.39 26.42
CA PHE A 290 -22.17 -9.09 25.15
C PHE A 290 -22.16 -10.62 25.34
N LEU A 291 -21.21 -11.15 26.12
CA LEU A 291 -21.10 -12.58 26.42
C LEU A 291 -22.31 -13.08 27.22
N ALA A 292 -22.76 -12.33 28.22
CA ALA A 292 -23.96 -12.67 28.97
C ALA A 292 -25.17 -12.81 28.03
N ARG A 293 -25.41 -11.81 27.16
CA ARG A 293 -26.51 -11.84 26.19
C ARG A 293 -26.41 -13.00 25.20
N HIS A 294 -25.22 -13.28 24.65
CA HIS A 294 -25.06 -14.38 23.69
C HIS A 294 -25.19 -15.75 24.35
N SER A 295 -24.64 -15.92 25.56
CA SER A 295 -24.84 -17.14 26.34
C SER A 295 -26.32 -17.36 26.69
N GLU A 296 -27.07 -16.28 26.93
CA GLU A 296 -28.51 -16.33 27.16
C GLU A 296 -29.27 -16.67 25.87
N SER A 297 -28.91 -16.07 24.73
CA SER A 297 -29.54 -16.41 23.45
C SER A 297 -29.30 -17.88 23.08
N GLU A 298 -28.10 -18.40 23.27
CA GLU A 298 -27.79 -19.82 23.07
C GLU A 298 -28.61 -20.73 24.00
N LYS A 299 -28.80 -20.33 25.26
CA LYS A 299 -29.67 -21.06 26.22
C LYS A 299 -31.13 -21.03 25.78
N ILE A 300 -31.62 -19.89 25.31
CA ILE A 300 -33.00 -19.74 24.80
C ILE A 300 -33.18 -20.59 23.54
N GLU A 301 -32.23 -20.54 22.60
CA GLU A 301 -32.24 -21.37 21.39
C GLU A 301 -32.33 -22.85 21.75
N ALA A 302 -31.48 -23.34 22.66
CA ALA A 302 -31.54 -24.72 23.15
C ALA A 302 -32.89 -25.07 23.80
N ALA A 303 -33.48 -24.16 24.58
CA ALA A 303 -34.81 -24.37 25.17
C ALA A 303 -35.90 -24.41 24.10
N THR A 304 -35.85 -23.53 23.10
CA THR A 304 -36.81 -23.51 21.99
C THR A 304 -36.71 -24.75 21.13
N GLU A 305 -35.49 -25.22 20.80
CA GLU A 305 -35.27 -26.47 20.07
C GLU A 305 -35.83 -27.67 20.82
N HIS A 306 -35.61 -27.71 22.14
CA HIS A 306 -36.14 -28.75 23.01
C HIS A 306 -37.68 -28.76 23.04
N ASP A 307 -38.31 -27.59 23.16
CA ASP A 307 -39.77 -27.47 23.16
C ASP A 307 -40.39 -27.82 21.80
N LEU A 308 -39.78 -27.40 20.69
CA LEU A 308 -40.19 -27.78 19.33
C LEU A 308 -40.12 -29.28 19.12
N ARG A 309 -39.04 -29.93 19.60
CA ARG A 309 -38.89 -31.38 19.55
C ARG A 309 -40.00 -32.10 20.32
N ARG A 310 -40.30 -31.64 21.54
CA ARG A 310 -41.41 -32.20 22.35
C ARG A 310 -42.76 -32.06 21.64
N GLN A 311 -43.01 -30.93 20.98
CA GLN A 311 -44.24 -30.72 20.21
C GLN A 311 -44.34 -31.66 18.99
N GLN A 312 -43.23 -31.87 18.28
CA GLN A 312 -43.16 -32.82 17.17
C GLN A 312 -43.43 -34.25 17.63
N GLU A 313 -42.78 -34.70 18.71
CA GLU A 313 -43.01 -36.03 19.30
C GLU A 313 -44.45 -36.21 19.76
N ALA A 314 -45.05 -35.17 20.37
CA ALA A 314 -46.46 -35.19 20.77
C ALA A 314 -47.40 -35.25 19.55
N HIS A 315 -47.10 -34.50 18.48
CA HIS A 315 -47.86 -34.55 17.24
C HIS A 315 -47.75 -35.92 16.59
N GLU A 316 -46.54 -36.49 16.51
CA GLU A 316 -46.27 -37.83 15.97
C GLU A 316 -47.00 -38.92 16.76
N ALA A 317 -46.98 -38.87 18.10
CA ALA A 317 -47.70 -39.80 18.96
C ALA A 317 -49.23 -39.62 18.87
N ALA A 318 -49.70 -38.39 18.67
CA ALA A 318 -51.11 -38.07 18.52
C ALA A 318 -51.65 -38.37 17.12
N THR A 319 -50.81 -38.45 16.08
CA THR A 319 -51.19 -39.05 14.80
C THR A 319 -51.45 -40.54 15.05
N PRO A 320 -52.71 -41.01 15.09
CA PRO A 320 -52.94 -42.44 15.12
C PRO A 320 -52.36 -43.04 13.83
N LEU A 321 -51.92 -44.29 13.86
CA LEU A 321 -51.43 -45.08 12.70
C LEU A 321 -52.51 -45.31 11.61
N THR A 322 -53.30 -44.29 11.30
CA THR A 322 -54.55 -44.34 10.55
C THR A 322 -54.33 -43.92 9.11
N ALA A 323 -54.65 -44.87 8.21
CA ALA A 323 -55.02 -44.73 6.80
C ALA A 323 -53.96 -44.86 5.69
N ALA A 324 -52.65 -44.83 5.94
CA ALA A 324 -51.66 -45.05 4.86
C ALA A 324 -51.17 -46.51 4.72
N SER A 325 -51.43 -47.38 5.71
CA SER A 325 -51.02 -48.80 5.70
C SER A 325 -52.18 -49.76 5.37
N MET A 326 -53.42 -49.27 5.30
CA MET A 326 -54.61 -50.09 5.01
C MET A 326 -55.45 -49.42 3.91
N GLY A 327 -55.18 -49.77 2.65
CA GLY A 327 -56.18 -49.65 1.58
C GLY A 327 -55.89 -48.70 0.41
N GLU A 328 -54.95 -49.05 -0.46
CA GLU A 328 -55.12 -48.81 -1.91
C GLU A 328 -55.36 -50.17 -2.58
N MET A 329 -56.63 -50.59 -2.57
CA MET A 329 -57.09 -51.73 -3.36
C MET A 329 -57.84 -51.18 -4.59
N ASN A 330 -57.35 -51.52 -5.77
CA ASN A 330 -58.04 -51.59 -7.07
C ASN A 330 -58.82 -50.36 -7.58
N ALA A 331 -58.26 -49.71 -8.60
CA ALA A 331 -59.04 -49.16 -9.71
C ALA A 331 -58.48 -49.73 -11.04
N PRO A 332 -59.21 -50.60 -11.77
CA PRO A 332 -58.76 -51.06 -13.07
C PRO A 332 -58.95 -49.94 -14.12
N GLU A 333 -57.85 -49.43 -14.65
CA GLU A 333 -57.88 -48.50 -15.79
C GLU A 333 -58.39 -49.22 -17.05
N LEU A 334 -59.63 -48.90 -17.45
CA LEU A 334 -60.20 -49.25 -18.75
C LEU A 334 -59.41 -48.55 -19.86
N ARG A 335 -58.53 -49.30 -20.53
CA ARG A 335 -57.90 -48.87 -21.78
C ARG A 335 -58.93 -48.91 -22.91
N THR A 336 -59.48 -47.76 -23.27
CA THR A 336 -60.15 -47.58 -24.57
C THR A 336 -59.14 -47.08 -25.59
N ASN A 337 -58.83 -47.90 -26.60
CA ASN A 337 -58.04 -47.49 -27.76
C ASN A 337 -58.92 -46.65 -28.70
N PRO A 338 -58.51 -45.45 -29.12
CA PRO A 338 -59.16 -44.77 -30.24
C PRO A 338 -58.67 -45.35 -31.58
N ALA A 339 -59.62 -45.54 -32.49
CA ALA A 339 -59.48 -46.08 -33.84
C ALA A 339 -58.77 -45.15 -34.83
#